data_AF-M0MX65-F1
#
_entry.id   AF-M0MX65-F1
#
_cell.length_a   1.000
_cell.length_b   1.000
_cell.length_c   1.000
_cell.angle_alpha   90.00
_cell.angle_beta   90.00
_cell.angle_gamma   90.00
#
_symmetry.space_group_name_H-M   'P 1'
#
loop_
_entity.id
_entity.type
_entity.pdbx_description
1 polymer ?
#
loop_
_entity_poly.entity_id
_entity_poly.type
_entity_poly.pdbx_seq_one_letter_code
_entity_poly.pdbx_strand_id
1 'polypeptide(L)'
;MAGVYARRRLLAVIVLGLVPWTIVTGAMLTFVFPFGLANTTPLHLTPLTDYLRFAGGFAALPGFLRAWPTSVLLYLGALISAVGGVLGREDRRVTGGLLVLAGVSHLGLAVGFLRTGRLAIPLGPILALALAWWCYWPALRRTVP
;
A
#
# COMPACT_ATOMS: atom_id res chain seq x y z
N MET A 1 -5.69 7.04 -27.66
CA MET A 1 -6.46 6.39 -26.55
C MET A 1 -5.56 5.75 -25.49
N ALA A 2 -4.49 5.02 -25.85
CA ALA A 2 -3.61 4.35 -24.88
C ALA A 2 -3.06 5.24 -23.74
N GLY A 3 -2.68 6.49 -24.04
CA GLY A 3 -2.18 7.44 -23.04
C GLY A 3 -3.22 7.87 -22.00
N VAL A 4 -4.50 7.91 -22.34
CA VAL A 4 -5.58 8.25 -21.40
C VAL A 4 -5.76 7.14 -20.36
N TYR A 5 -5.71 5.87 -20.80
CA TYR A 5 -5.76 4.73 -19.88
C TYR A 5 -4.54 4.66 -18.97
N ALA A 6 -3.34 4.98 -19.48
CA ALA A 6 -2.13 5.04 -18.66
C ALA A 6 -2.21 6.13 -17.57
N ARG A 7 -2.66 7.34 -17.92
CA ARG A 7 -2.88 8.41 -16.93
C ARG A 7 -3.91 8.04 -15.89
N ARG A 8 -5.04 7.42 -16.28
CA ARG A 8 -6.06 6.94 -15.33
C ARG A 8 -5.51 5.88 -14.36
N ARG A 9 -4.71 4.94 -14.85
CA ARG A 9 -4.03 3.94 -14.00
C ARG A 9 -3.07 4.61 -13.02
N LEU A 10 -2.21 5.51 -13.51
CA LEU A 10 -1.29 6.25 -12.66
C LEU A 10 -2.03 7.04 -11.57
N LEU A 11 -3.10 7.76 -11.94
CA LEU A 11 -3.94 8.47 -10.98
C LEU A 11 -4.53 7.54 -9.92
N ALA A 12 -5.02 6.35 -10.32
CA ALA A 12 -5.55 5.39 -9.37
C ALA A 12 -4.47 4.88 -8.39
N VAL A 13 -3.25 4.63 -8.86
CA VAL A 13 -2.11 4.26 -8.00
C VAL A 13 -1.76 5.43 -7.06
N ILE A 14 -1.71 6.67 -7.55
CA ILE A 14 -1.44 7.85 -6.71
C ILE A 14 -2.52 8.00 -5.61
N VAL A 15 -3.80 7.86 -5.96
CA VAL A 15 -4.91 7.94 -5.00
C VAL A 15 -4.77 6.86 -3.92
N LEU A 16 -4.38 5.64 -4.30
CA LEU A 16 -4.07 4.58 -3.33
C LEU A 16 -2.98 5.02 -2.33
N GLY A 17 -1.99 5.80 -2.76
CA GLY A 17 -0.94 6.34 -1.88
C GLY A 17 -1.39 7.44 -0.91
N LEU A 18 -2.55 8.05 -1.15
CA LEU A 18 -3.07 9.19 -0.38
C LEU A 18 -4.16 8.80 0.62
N VAL A 19 -4.80 7.63 0.43
CA VAL A 19 -5.81 7.11 1.36
C VAL A 19 -5.17 6.37 2.54
N PRO A 20 -5.85 6.28 3.70
CA PRO A 20 -5.38 5.45 4.79
C PRO A 20 -5.42 3.98 4.38
N TRP A 21 -4.32 3.25 4.60
CA TRP A 21 -4.23 1.84 4.28
C TRP A 21 -4.75 0.95 5.40
N THR A 22 -4.57 1.34 6.65
CA THR A 22 -5.19 0.66 7.79
C THR A 22 -5.74 1.69 8.76
N ILE A 23 -6.96 1.46 9.25
CA ILE A 23 -7.55 2.25 10.34
C ILE A 23 -7.50 1.38 11.59
N VAL A 24 -6.72 1.79 12.59
CA VAL A 24 -6.55 1.05 13.85
C VAL A 24 -7.36 1.75 14.94
N THR A 25 -8.22 1.00 15.61
CA THR A 25 -8.93 1.48 16.80
C THR A 25 -8.24 0.97 18.08
N GLY A 26 -8.34 1.75 19.14
CA GLY A 26 -7.70 1.49 20.43
C GLY A 26 -8.00 2.63 21.39
N ALA A 27 -7.01 3.02 22.21
CA ALA A 27 -7.14 4.21 23.07
C ALA A 27 -7.35 5.51 22.26
N MET A 28 -6.85 5.55 21.02
CA MET A 28 -7.08 6.62 20.05
C MET A 28 -7.24 6.03 18.65
N LEU A 29 -7.95 6.75 17.77
CA LEU A 29 -8.08 6.36 16.37
C LEU A 29 -6.81 6.73 15.61
N THR A 30 -6.17 5.75 14.97
CA THR A 30 -4.92 5.93 14.22
C THR A 30 -5.11 5.52 12.77
N PHE A 31 -4.77 6.42 11.85
CA PHE A 31 -4.75 6.16 10.42
C PHE A 31 -3.32 5.84 9.96
N VAL A 32 -3.12 4.67 9.39
CA VAL A 32 -1.84 4.21 8.84
C VAL A 32 -1.83 4.55 7.36
N PHE A 33 -1.00 5.50 6.97
CA PHE A 33 -0.74 5.87 5.57
C PHE A 33 0.58 5.26 5.09
N PRO A 34 0.87 5.25 3.78
CA PRO A 34 2.18 4.83 3.27
C PRO A 34 3.32 5.72 3.75
N PHE A 35 3.03 6.99 4.01
CA PHE A 35 4.00 8.01 4.39
C PHE A 35 4.08 8.27 5.89
N GLY A 36 3.17 7.74 6.71
CA GLY A 36 3.18 7.97 8.16
C GLY A 36 1.92 7.53 8.89
N LEU A 37 1.89 7.80 10.19
CA LEU A 37 0.76 7.56 11.10
C LEU A 37 0.08 8.88 11.42
N ALA A 38 -1.23 8.99 11.24
CA ALA A 38 -2.00 10.12 11.73
C ALA A 38 -2.86 9.68 12.94
N ASN A 39 -2.51 10.20 14.11
CA ASN A 39 -3.29 10.03 15.33
C ASN A 39 -4.35 11.13 15.42
N THR A 40 -5.47 10.85 16.07
CA THR A 40 -6.58 11.81 16.22
C THR A 40 -6.58 12.57 17.55
N THR A 41 -5.93 12.03 18.58
CA THR A 41 -5.98 12.60 19.95
C THR A 41 -4.62 12.50 20.65
N PRO A 42 -3.75 13.53 20.57
CA PRO A 42 -3.87 14.74 19.76
C PRO A 42 -3.73 14.46 18.25
N LEU A 43 -4.21 15.40 17.42
CA LEU A 43 -4.00 15.34 15.98
C LEU A 43 -2.52 15.50 15.66
N HIS A 44 -1.86 14.41 15.25
CA HIS A 44 -0.42 14.42 14.99
C HIS A 44 -0.07 13.44 13.87
N LEU A 45 0.72 13.90 12.90
CA LEU A 45 1.29 13.08 11.84
C LEU A 45 2.73 12.70 12.20
N THR A 46 2.98 11.40 12.35
CA THR A 46 4.33 10.85 12.53
C THR A 46 4.80 10.26 11.20
N PRO A 47 5.77 10.88 10.51
CA PRO A 47 6.31 10.34 9.27
C PRO A 47 6.86 8.92 9.48
N LEU A 48 6.75 8.06 8.46
CA LEU A 48 7.27 6.70 8.51
C LEU A 48 8.78 6.67 8.81
N THR A 49 9.54 7.63 8.30
CA THR A 49 10.98 7.77 8.56
C THR A 49 11.26 8.06 10.03
N ASP A 50 10.48 8.92 10.66
CA ASP A 50 10.65 9.26 12.07
C ASP A 50 10.20 8.11 12.97
N TYR A 51 9.11 7.43 12.59
CA TYR A 51 8.69 6.20 13.26
C TYR A 51 9.77 5.13 13.22
N LEU A 52 10.39 4.88 12.05
CA LEU A 52 11.48 3.93 11.92
C LEU A 52 12.72 4.34 12.72
N ARG A 53 13.08 5.63 12.72
CA ARG A 53 14.21 6.13 13.52
C ARG A 53 13.96 5.90 15.01
N PHE A 54 12.77 6.24 15.49
CA PHE A 54 12.37 6.03 16.88
C PHE A 54 12.33 4.55 17.28
N ALA A 55 11.85 3.68 16.38
CA ALA A 55 11.79 2.24 16.61
C ALA A 55 13.16 1.53 16.58
N GLY A 56 14.26 2.23 16.27
CA GLY A 56 15.58 1.61 16.11
C GLY A 56 15.80 0.95 14.73
N GLY A 57 15.02 1.34 13.73
CA GLY A 57 15.11 0.88 12.35
C GLY A 57 14.19 -0.30 12.01
N PHE A 58 14.25 -0.73 10.75
CA PHE A 58 13.39 -1.80 10.23
C PHE A 58 13.58 -3.15 10.95
N ALA A 59 14.82 -3.50 11.29
CA ALA A 59 15.15 -4.78 11.91
C ALA A 59 14.63 -4.90 13.35
N ALA A 60 14.46 -3.78 14.06
CA ALA A 60 13.97 -3.73 15.43
C ALA A 60 12.45 -3.87 15.54
N LEU A 61 11.72 -3.77 14.41
CA LEU A 61 10.27 -3.88 14.39
C LEU A 61 9.79 -5.33 14.59
N PRO A 62 8.73 -5.54 15.40
CA PRO A 62 7.96 -6.78 15.40
C PRO A 62 7.55 -7.20 13.98
N GLY A 63 7.45 -8.51 13.74
CA GLY A 63 7.21 -9.07 12.41
C GLY A 63 6.02 -8.47 11.66
N PHE A 64 4.89 -8.26 12.35
CA PHE A 64 3.70 -7.66 11.72
C PHE A 64 3.87 -6.16 11.41
N LEU A 65 4.71 -5.43 12.16
CA LEU A 65 5.01 -4.03 11.88
C LEU A 65 5.98 -3.87 10.70
N ARG A 66 6.87 -4.84 10.47
CA ARG A 66 7.73 -4.89 9.26
C ARG A 66 6.90 -4.98 7.97
N ALA A 67 5.69 -5.51 8.03
CA ALA A 67 4.79 -5.60 6.89
C ALA A 67 4.43 -4.22 6.33
N TRP A 68 4.37 -3.18 7.16
CA TRP A 68 4.05 -1.82 6.71
C TRP A 68 5.14 -1.20 5.83
N PRO A 69 6.40 -1.02 6.26
CA PRO A 69 7.46 -0.53 5.37
C PRO A 69 7.65 -1.41 4.12
N THR A 70 7.50 -2.73 4.25
CA THR A 70 7.61 -3.67 3.12
C THR A 70 6.54 -3.39 2.07
N SER A 71 5.28 -3.23 2.49
CA SER A 71 4.18 -2.87 1.59
C SER A 71 4.38 -1.52 0.90
N VAL A 72 4.99 -0.54 1.60
CA VAL A 72 5.30 0.78 1.03
C VAL A 72 6.33 0.66 -0.09
N LEU A 73 7.41 -0.12 0.11
CA LEU A 73 8.42 -0.35 -0.92
C LEU A 73 7.82 -1.02 -2.17
N LEU A 74 6.95 -2.01 -1.98
CA LEU A 74 6.25 -2.70 -3.08
C LEU A 74 5.34 -1.74 -3.85
N TYR A 75 4.58 -0.91 -3.14
CA TYR A 75 3.75 0.13 -3.75
C TYR A 75 4.57 1.18 -4.50
N LEU A 76 5.72 1.62 -3.96
CA LEU A 76 6.59 2.56 -4.67
C LEU A 76 7.12 1.95 -5.97
N GLY A 77 7.47 0.66 -5.98
CA GLY A 77 7.79 -0.06 -7.20
C GLY A 77 6.63 -0.06 -8.21
N ALA A 78 5.40 -0.31 -7.75
CA ALA A 78 4.22 -0.25 -8.60
C ALA A 78 4.00 1.17 -9.17
N LEU A 79 4.18 2.21 -8.34
CA LEU A 79 4.05 3.60 -8.74
C LEU A 79 5.09 3.98 -9.80
N ILE A 80 6.36 3.60 -9.61
CA ILE A 80 7.43 3.82 -10.59
C ILE A 80 7.11 3.11 -11.92
N SER A 81 6.62 1.86 -11.84
CA SER A 81 6.21 1.10 -13.04
C SER A 81 5.05 1.79 -13.77
N ALA A 82 4.04 2.28 -13.04
CA ALA A 82 2.91 3.02 -13.60
C ALA A 82 3.31 4.38 -14.22
N VAL A 83 4.29 5.09 -13.62
CA VAL A 83 4.89 6.30 -14.21
C VAL A 83 5.56 5.96 -15.56
N GLY A 84 6.28 4.84 -15.62
CA GLY A 84 6.81 4.29 -16.86
C GLY A 84 5.73 4.08 -17.94
N GLY A 85 4.48 3.84 -17.54
CA GLY A 85 3.34 3.65 -18.45
C GLY A 85 2.91 4.90 -19.19
N VAL A 86 3.07 6.07 -18.56
CA VAL A 86 2.87 7.36 -19.24
C VAL A 86 3.95 7.59 -20.29
N LEU A 87 5.15 7.01 -20.08
CA LEU A 87 6.28 7.02 -21.01
C LEU A 87 6.25 5.86 -22.04
N GLY A 88 5.20 5.02 -22.02
CA GLY A 88 5.06 3.86 -22.93
C GLY A 88 5.93 2.65 -22.58
N ARG A 89 6.49 2.58 -21.36
CA ARG A 89 7.44 1.56 -20.89
C ARG A 89 6.92 0.63 -19.77
N GLU A 90 5.64 0.71 -19.43
CA GLU A 90 5.05 -0.10 -18.35
C GLU A 90 4.87 -1.56 -18.75
N ASP A 91 5.43 -2.45 -17.93
CA ASP A 91 4.94 -3.82 -17.83
C ASP A 91 3.80 -3.88 -16.80
N ARG A 92 2.58 -4.06 -17.31
CA ARG A 92 1.36 -4.12 -16.50
C ARG A 92 1.34 -5.32 -15.54
N ARG A 93 2.08 -6.39 -15.86
CA ARG A 93 2.18 -7.58 -15.00
C ARG A 93 2.97 -7.25 -13.75
N VAL A 94 4.08 -6.52 -13.93
CA VAL A 94 4.93 -6.06 -12.83
C VAL A 94 4.14 -5.09 -11.96
N THR A 95 3.47 -4.10 -12.55
CA THR A 95 2.65 -3.15 -11.77
C THR A 95 1.56 -3.87 -10.98
N GLY A 96 0.79 -4.75 -11.63
CA GLY A 96 -0.27 -5.52 -10.98
C GLY A 96 0.25 -6.45 -9.88
N GLY A 97 1.34 -7.18 -10.15
CA GLY A 97 1.98 -8.08 -9.19
C GLY A 97 2.50 -7.34 -7.96
N LEU A 98 3.12 -6.18 -8.16
CA LEU A 98 3.59 -5.32 -7.06
C LEU A 98 2.43 -4.79 -6.20
N LEU A 99 1.29 -4.42 -6.81
CA LEU A 99 0.09 -4.04 -6.07
C LEU A 99 -0.49 -5.20 -5.24
N VAL A 100 -0.52 -6.42 -5.80
CA VAL A 100 -0.95 -7.62 -5.07
C VAL A 100 -0.01 -7.89 -3.89
N LEU A 101 1.30 -7.88 -4.13
CA LEU A 101 2.30 -8.10 -3.08
C LEU A 101 2.21 -7.01 -2.00
N ALA A 102 2.02 -5.74 -2.39
CA ALA A 102 1.84 -4.64 -1.44
C ALA A 102 0.60 -4.85 -0.57
N GLY A 103 -0.54 -5.22 -1.18
CA GLY A 103 -1.78 -5.50 -0.46
C GLY A 103 -1.66 -6.68 0.50
N VAL A 104 -1.13 -7.82 0.03
CA VAL A 104 -0.92 -9.03 0.85
C VAL A 104 0.08 -8.77 1.97
N SER A 105 1.17 -8.07 1.69
CA SER A 105 2.15 -7.68 2.72
C SER A 105 1.47 -6.80 3.79
N HIS A 106 0.70 -5.79 3.38
CA HIS A 106 0.05 -4.90 4.33
C HIS A 106 -1.08 -5.56 5.15
N LEU A 107 -1.73 -6.62 4.64
CA LEU A 107 -2.66 -7.42 5.45
C LEU A 107 -1.99 -7.99 6.71
N GLY A 108 -0.70 -8.32 6.64
CA GLY A 108 0.07 -8.78 7.79
C GLY A 108 0.04 -7.78 8.96
N LEU A 109 0.03 -6.48 8.66
CA LEU A 109 -0.10 -5.43 9.67
C LEU A 109 -1.47 -5.49 10.36
N ALA A 110 -2.56 -5.52 9.58
CA ALA A 110 -3.91 -5.53 10.10
C ALA A 110 -4.21 -6.79 10.92
N VAL A 111 -3.78 -7.96 10.44
CA VAL A 111 -3.88 -9.23 11.18
C VAL A 111 -3.06 -9.19 12.46
N GLY A 112 -1.88 -8.58 12.43
CA GLY A 112 -1.05 -8.38 13.62
C GLY A 112 -1.78 -7.59 14.70
N PHE A 113 -2.40 -6.46 14.33
CA PHE A 113 -3.19 -5.67 15.27
C PHE A 113 -4.40 -6.42 15.82
N LEU A 114 -5.13 -7.17 14.98
CA LEU A 114 -6.24 -8.02 15.43
C LEU A 114 -5.79 -9.03 16.48
N ARG A 115 -4.62 -9.66 16.30
CA ARG A 115 -4.03 -10.58 17.29
C ARG A 115 -3.64 -9.91 18.60
N THR A 116 -3.40 -8.60 18.61
CA THR A 116 -3.16 -7.81 19.83
C THR A 116 -4.45 -7.28 20.48
N GLY A 117 -5.62 -7.70 20.00
CA GLY A 117 -6.92 -7.27 20.53
C GLY A 117 -7.38 -5.89 20.03
N ARG A 118 -6.76 -5.35 18.97
CA ARG A 118 -7.12 -4.06 18.37
C ARG A 118 -7.81 -4.28 17.03
N LEU A 119 -8.93 -3.61 16.79
CA LEU A 119 -9.58 -3.66 15.48
C LEU A 119 -8.73 -2.88 14.47
N ALA A 120 -8.41 -3.52 13.35
CA ALA A 120 -7.67 -2.93 12.26
C ALA A 120 -8.40 -3.17 10.94
N ILE A 121 -8.87 -2.10 10.31
CA ILE A 121 -9.64 -2.14 9.06
C ILE A 121 -8.67 -2.02 7.88
N PRO A 122 -8.48 -3.06 7.05
CA PRO A 122 -7.46 -3.10 6.01
C PRO A 122 -7.92 -2.45 4.68
N LEU A 123 -8.15 -1.14 4.69
CA LEU A 123 -8.66 -0.40 3.51
C LEU A 123 -7.69 -0.46 2.31
N GLY A 124 -6.41 -0.19 2.54
CA GLY A 124 -5.35 -0.18 1.53
C GLY A 124 -5.18 -1.52 0.83
N PRO A 125 -5.05 -2.65 1.56
CA PRO A 125 -5.05 -3.98 0.95
C PRO A 125 -6.22 -4.26 0.04
N ILE A 126 -7.45 -3.94 0.48
CA ILE A 126 -8.66 -4.15 -0.32
C ILE A 126 -8.58 -3.34 -1.61
N LEU A 127 -8.21 -2.05 -1.52
CA LEU A 127 -8.08 -1.18 -2.68
C LEU A 127 -6.95 -1.61 -3.61
N ALA A 128 -5.80 -2.03 -3.08
CA ALA A 128 -4.66 -2.50 -3.87
C ALA A 128 -5.00 -3.76 -4.67
N LEU A 129 -5.68 -4.74 -4.04
CA LEU A 129 -6.15 -5.95 -4.69
C LEU A 129 -7.24 -5.66 -5.72
N ALA A 130 -8.17 -4.77 -5.40
CA ALA A 130 -9.22 -4.33 -6.32
C ALA A 130 -8.63 -3.62 -7.55
N LEU A 131 -7.63 -2.76 -7.37
CA LEU A 131 -6.91 -2.11 -8.46
C LEU A 131 -6.14 -3.12 -9.33
N ALA A 132 -5.43 -4.06 -8.70
CA ALA A 132 -4.77 -5.14 -9.42
C ALA A 132 -5.76 -5.96 -10.25
N TRP A 133 -6.91 -6.30 -9.66
CA TRP A 133 -7.97 -7.06 -10.32
C TRP A 133 -8.60 -6.30 -11.49
N TRP A 134 -9.03 -5.05 -11.31
CA TRP A 134 -9.75 -4.33 -12.37
C TRP A 134 -8.83 -3.77 -13.47
N CYS A 135 -7.66 -3.26 -13.11
CA CYS A 135 -6.80 -2.55 -14.07
C CYS A 135 -5.71 -3.43 -14.69
N TYR A 136 -5.28 -4.50 -14.03
CA TYR A 136 -4.08 -5.25 -14.43
C TYR A 136 -4.34 -6.74 -14.71
N TRP A 137 -5.39 -7.35 -14.13
CA TRP A 137 -5.79 -8.75 -14.41
C TRP A 137 -6.01 -9.10 -15.89
N PRO A 138 -6.58 -8.22 -16.75
CA PRO A 138 -6.74 -8.54 -18.17
C PRO A 138 -5.41 -8.75 -18.91
N ALA A 139 -4.32 -8.16 -18.41
CA ALA A 139 -2.98 -8.37 -18.97
C ALA A 139 -2.38 -9.73 -18.55
N LEU A 140 -2.72 -10.22 -17.35
CA LEU A 140 -2.29 -11.53 -16.82
C LEU A 140 -3.01 -12.70 -17.49
N ARG A 141 -4.31 -12.56 -17.80
CA ARG A 141 -5.08 -13.63 -18.49
C ARG A 141 -4.54 -13.99 -19.87
N ARG A 142 -3.85 -13.08 -20.57
CA ARG A 142 -3.34 -13.31 -21.93
C ARG A 142 -2.05 -14.15 -21.99
N THR A 143 -1.60 -14.69 -20.86
CA THR A 143 -0.35 -15.48 -20.78
C THR A 143 -0.49 -16.89 -20.30
N VAL A 144 -1.66 -17.25 -19.79
CA VAL A 144 -1.93 -18.64 -19.48
C VAL A 144 -2.48 -19.22 -20.80
N PRO A 145 -1.77 -20.16 -21.44
CA PRO A 145 -2.24 -20.82 -22.66
C PRO A 145 -3.52 -21.62 -22.42
#